data_AF-A0A655AVV6-F1
#
_entry.id   AF-A0A655AVV6-F1
#
_cell.length_a   1.000
_cell.length_b   1.000
_cell.length_c   1.000
_cell.angle_alpha   90.00
_cell.angle_beta   90.00
_cell.angle_gamma   90.00
#
_symmetry.space_group_name_H-M   'P 1'
#
loop_
_entity.id
_entity.type
_entity.pdbx_description
1 polymer ?
#
loop_
_entity_poly.entity_id
_entity_poly.type
_entity_poly.pdbx_seq_one_letter_code
_entity_poly.pdbx_strand_id
1 'polypeptide(L)'
;MILRCGLDRPAEFVVGSAIQVVDRVQWFQVAAQNPDEPGRSTWYTVDRPVYVALTLPSGSGPTAIQELSDVIDHTIPAVPIDPAPAR
;
A
#
# COMPACT_ATOMS: atom_id res chain seq x y z
N MET A 1 3.52 -3.02 -13.91
CA MET A 1 3.03 -3.23 -12.53
C MET A 1 3.97 -4.18 -11.82
N ILE A 2 4.25 -3.96 -10.53
CA ILE A 2 5.02 -4.87 -9.69
C ILE A 2 4.20 -5.15 -8.43
N LEU A 3 4.11 -6.41 -8.03
CA LEU A 3 3.50 -6.86 -6.78
C LEU A 3 4.56 -7.54 -5.91
N ARG A 4 4.62 -7.17 -4.64
CA ARG A 4 5.52 -7.77 -3.64
C ARG A 4 4.72 -8.11 -2.39
N CYS A 5 4.90 -9.32 -1.86
CA CYS A 5 4.18 -9.80 -0.68
C CYS A 5 5.17 -10.19 0.43
N GLY A 6 4.72 -10.17 1.68
CA GLY A 6 5.55 -10.57 2.82
C GLY A 6 6.65 -9.57 3.15
N LEU A 7 6.38 -8.28 2.91
CA LEU A 7 7.32 -7.20 3.24
C LEU A 7 7.24 -6.83 4.73
N ASP A 8 8.31 -6.20 5.22
CA ASP A 8 8.29 -5.52 6.51
C ASP A 8 7.48 -4.21 6.43
N ARG A 9 7.18 -3.62 7.59
CA ARG A 9 6.45 -2.36 7.68
C ARG A 9 7.27 -1.26 6.99
N PRO A 10 6.67 -0.46 6.08
CA PRO A 10 7.38 0.66 5.46
C PRO A 10 7.75 1.70 6.53
N ALA A 11 9.01 2.14 6.54
CA ALA A 11 9.56 3.04 7.57
C ALA A 11 8.83 4.40 7.67
N GLU A 12 8.20 4.84 6.58
CA GLU A 12 7.42 6.09 6.50
C GLU A 12 5.98 5.93 6.99
N PHE A 13 5.52 4.72 7.29
CA PHE A 13 4.21 4.48 7.88
C PHE A 13 4.25 4.72 9.39
N VAL A 14 3.94 5.97 9.75
CA VAL A 14 3.97 6.48 11.11
C VAL A 14 2.59 6.99 11.53
N VAL A 15 2.40 7.25 12.82
CA VAL A 15 1.18 7.86 13.33
C VAL A 15 0.95 9.19 12.62
N GLY A 16 -0.24 9.34 12.03
CA GLY A 16 -0.60 10.50 11.22
C GLY A 16 -0.40 10.33 9.71
N SER A 17 0.17 9.21 9.24
CA SER A 17 0.25 8.88 7.81
C SER A 17 -1.14 8.87 7.16
N ALA A 18 -1.23 9.46 5.96
CA ALA A 18 -2.45 9.43 5.16
C ALA A 18 -2.71 8.00 4.64
N ILE A 19 -3.96 7.56 4.75
CA ILE A 19 -4.42 6.23 4.32
C ILE A 19 -5.54 6.40 3.30
N GLN A 20 -5.45 5.66 2.21
CA GLN A 20 -6.51 5.52 1.21
C GLN A 20 -7.25 4.19 1.43
N VAL A 21 -8.57 4.20 1.39
CA VAL A 21 -9.37 2.96 1.46
C VAL A 21 -9.91 2.63 0.08
N VAL A 22 -9.72 1.38 -0.37
CA VAL A 22 -10.23 0.85 -1.64
C VAL A 22 -10.78 -0.55 -1.38
N ASP A 23 -12.04 -0.81 -1.72
CA ASP A 23 -12.73 -2.11 -1.49
C ASP A 23 -12.42 -2.72 -0.11
N ARG A 24 -12.50 -1.90 0.95
CA ARG A 24 -12.23 -2.24 2.37
C ARG A 24 -10.76 -2.50 2.74
N VAL A 25 -9.84 -2.41 1.80
CA VAL A 25 -8.39 -2.48 2.05
C VAL A 25 -7.83 -1.09 2.32
N GLN A 26 -7.00 -0.98 3.36
CA GLN A 26 -6.34 0.26 3.75
C GLN A 26 -4.93 0.32 3.15
N TRP A 27 -4.69 1.33 2.32
CA TRP A 27 -3.46 1.52 1.57
C TRP A 27 -2.71 2.75 2.05
N PHE A 28 -1.42 2.58 2.38
CA PHE A 28 -0.47 3.66 2.60
C PHE A 28 0.37 3.87 1.35
N GLN A 29 0.36 5.07 0.78
CA GLN A 29 1.23 5.42 -0.33
C GLN A 29 2.56 5.92 0.20
N VAL A 30 3.65 5.34 -0.28
CA VAL A 30 4.98 5.85 0.03
C VAL A 30 5.30 7.04 -0.86
N ALA A 31 5.99 8.05 -0.31
CA ALA A 31 6.51 9.13 -1.12
C ALA A 31 7.40 8.55 -2.23
N ALA A 32 7.53 9.24 -3.36
CA ALA A 32 8.42 8.80 -4.43
C ALA A 32 9.87 8.79 -3.90
N GLN A 33 10.34 7.63 -3.43
CA GLN A 33 11.64 7.49 -2.77
C GLN A 33 12.81 7.58 -3.75
N ASN A 34 12.57 7.36 -5.05
CA ASN A 34 13.62 7.29 -6.06
C ASN A 34 13.45 8.43 -7.08
N PRO A 35 14.26 9.50 -7.01
CA PRO A 35 14.28 10.54 -8.04
C PRO A 35 14.73 10.00 -9.41
N ASP A 36 15.38 8.83 -9.44
CA ASP A 36 15.85 8.14 -10.66
C ASP A 36 14.75 7.31 -11.35
N GLU A 37 13.65 7.01 -10.65
CA GLU A 37 12.46 6.37 -11.22
C GLU A 37 11.22 7.28 -11.13
N PRO A 38 11.27 8.47 -11.74
CA PRO A 38 10.13 9.36 -11.76
C PRO A 38 8.95 8.70 -12.47
N GLY A 39 7.75 8.91 -11.96
CA GLY A 39 6.53 8.43 -12.59
C GLY A 39 6.10 7.01 -12.18
N ARG A 40 6.43 6.58 -10.96
CA ARG A 40 5.82 5.41 -10.33
C ARG A 40 5.34 5.74 -8.93
N SER A 41 4.26 5.08 -8.54
CA SER A 41 3.68 5.18 -7.21
C SER A 41 3.66 3.79 -6.59
N THR A 42 4.00 3.70 -5.30
CA THR A 42 3.92 2.45 -4.53
C THR A 42 2.96 2.61 -3.37
N TRP A 43 2.03 1.66 -3.24
CA TRP A 43 1.10 1.55 -2.12
C TRP A 43 1.34 0.26 -1.37
N TYR A 44 1.18 0.31 -0.05
CA TYR A 44 1.29 -0.82 0.86
C TYR A 44 -0.04 -1.06 1.55
N THR A 45 -0.50 -2.30 1.63
CA THR A 45 -1.60 -2.65 2.54
C THR A 45 -1.12 -2.53 3.98
N VAL A 46 -1.88 -1.87 4.84
CA VAL A 46 -1.51 -1.64 6.25
C VAL A 46 -2.45 -2.28 7.26
N ASP A 47 -3.60 -2.78 6.79
CA ASP A 47 -4.62 -3.47 7.58
C ASP A 47 -4.59 -4.99 7.36
N ARG A 48 -3.45 -5.54 6.94
CA ARG A 48 -3.27 -6.97 6.65
C ARG A 48 -2.11 -7.54 7.47
N PRO A 49 -2.15 -8.82 7.87
CA PRO A 49 -1.12 -9.44 8.70
C PRO A 49 0.25 -9.47 8.03
N VAL A 50 0.29 -9.32 6.71
CA VAL A 50 1.52 -9.14 5.92
C VAL A 50 1.38 -7.91 5.05
N TYR A 51 2.46 -7.15 4.88
CA TYR A 51 2.47 -6.00 3.99
C TYR A 51 2.60 -6.45 2.54
N VAL A 52 1.65 -6.03 1.71
CA VAL A 52 1.66 -6.22 0.25
C VAL A 52 1.89 -4.87 -0.41
N ALA A 53 2.91 -4.78 -1.25
CA ALA A 53 3.20 -3.57 -2.01
C ALA A 53 2.80 -3.71 -3.48
N LEU A 54 2.03 -2.74 -3.96
CA LEU A 54 1.68 -2.55 -5.35
C LEU A 54 2.41 -1.32 -5.90
N THR A 55 3.21 -1.50 -6.95
CA THR A 55 3.86 -0.40 -7.67
C THR A 55 3.27 -0.26 -9.08
N LEU A 56 2.76 0.93 -9.40
CA LEU A 56 2.18 1.26 -10.70
C LEU A 56 2.91 2.44 -11.36
N PRO A 57 3.07 2.44 -12.70
CA PRO A 57 3.40 3.63 -13.47
C PRO A 57 2.35 4.74 -13.30
N SER A 58 2.78 6.00 -13.44
CA SER A 58 1.89 7.14 -13.60
C SER A 58 0.92 6.94 -14.76
N GLY A 59 -0.33 7.31 -14.58
CA GLY A 59 -1.37 7.17 -15.61
C GLY A 59 -1.94 5.76 -15.76
N SER A 60 -1.57 4.78 -14.92
CA SER A 60 -2.13 3.41 -14.96
C SER A 60 -3.64 3.33 -14.66
N GLY A 61 -4.24 4.41 -14.16
CA GLY A 61 -5.61 4.42 -13.67
C GLY A 61 -5.79 3.60 -12.38
N PRO A 62 -7.02 3.54 -11.85
CA PRO A 62 -7.28 2.91 -10.56
C PRO A 62 -7.62 1.42 -10.64
N THR A 63 -7.80 0.84 -11.82
CA THR A 63 -8.33 -0.53 -11.97
C THR A 63 -7.49 -1.57 -11.25
N ALA A 64 -6.16 -1.50 -11.38
CA ALA A 64 -5.26 -2.46 -10.76
C ALA A 64 -5.34 -2.48 -9.23
N ILE A 65 -5.46 -1.32 -8.58
CA ILE A 65 -5.59 -1.25 -7.12
C ILE A 65 -7.00 -1.69 -6.66
N GLN A 66 -8.05 -1.47 -7.46
CA GLN A 66 -9.39 -1.98 -7.16
C GLN A 66 -9.44 -3.50 -7.22
N GLU A 67 -9.01 -4.12 -8.33
CA GLU A 67 -9.05 -5.59 -8.47
C GLU A 67 -8.18 -6.28 -7.42
N LEU A 68 -7.00 -5.72 -7.11
CA LEU A 68 -6.17 -6.27 -6.06
C LEU A 68 -6.81 -6.10 -4.68
N SER A 69 -7.52 -5.00 -4.43
CA SER A 69 -8.21 -4.79 -3.16
C SER A 69 -9.34 -5.79 -2.96
N ASP A 70 -10.15 -6.05 -3.99
CA ASP A 70 -11.19 -7.08 -3.97
C ASP A 70 -10.62 -8.47 -3.62
N VAL A 71 -9.54 -8.88 -4.30
CA VAL A 71 -8.90 -10.17 -4.02
C VAL A 71 -8.35 -10.22 -2.58
N ILE A 72 -7.70 -9.16 -2.11
CA ILE A 72 -7.14 -9.09 -0.75
C ILE A 72 -8.25 -9.15 0.30
N ASP A 73 -9.36 -8.44 0.11
CA ASP A 73 -10.50 -8.43 1.02
C ASP A 73 -11.07 -9.84 1.22
N HIS A 74 -11.16 -10.62 0.13
CA HIS A 74 -11.69 -11.99 0.17
C HIS A 74 -10.69 -13.06 0.66
N THR A 75 -9.38 -12.79 0.60
CA THR A 75 -8.35 -13.82 0.82
C THR A 75 -7.48 -13.60 2.05
N ILE A 76 -7.35 -12.36 2.51
CA ILE A 76 -6.46 -11.99 3.61
C ILE A 76 -7.27 -11.28 4.69
N PRO A 77 -7.33 -11.80 5.93
CA PRO A 77 -8.12 -11.18 7.00
C PRO A 77 -7.61 -9.78 7.33
N ALA A 78 -8.53 -8.86 7.60
CA ALA A 78 -8.19 -7.54 8.11
C ALA A 78 -7.69 -7.62 9.56
N VAL A 79 -6.70 -6.81 9.90
CA VAL A 79 -6.15 -6.63 11.24
C VAL A 79 -6.04 -5.14 11.58
N PRO A 80 -5.99 -4.76 12.86
CA PRO A 80 -5.70 -3.37 13.24
C PRO A 80 -4.36 -2.90 12.63
N ILE A 81 -4.33 -1.67 12.14
CA ILE A 81 -3.11 -1.06 11.61
C ILE A 81 -2.05 -0.86 12.71
N ASP A 82 -0.77 -0.99 12.36
CA ASP A 82 0.37 -0.83 13.28
C ASP A 82 1.40 0.20 12.78
N PRO A 83 1.06 1.51 12.79
CA PRO A 83 2.02 2.55 12.41
C PRO A 83 3.13 2.70 13.47
N ALA A 84 4.33 3.08 13.03
CA ALA A 84 5.39 3.48 13.96
C ALA A 84 5.03 4.82 14.65
N PRO A 85 5.65 5.17 15.80
CA PRO A 85 5.42 6.47 16.44
C PRO A 85 5.69 7.65 15.49
N ALA A 86 4.98 8.76 15.71
CA ALA A 86 5.25 10.01 14.99
C ALA A 86 6.69 10.50 15.26
N ARG A 87 7.29 11.13 14.26
CA ARG A 87 8.65 11.68 14.33
C ARG A 87 8.69 13.07 14.96
#